data_AF-A0A1G6W7S9-F1
#
_entry.id   AF-A0A1G6W7S9-F1
#
_cell.length_a   1.000
_cell.length_b   1.000
_cell.length_c   1.000
_cell.angle_alpha   90.00
_cell.angle_beta   90.00
_cell.angle_gamma   90.00
#
_symmetry.space_group_name_H-M   'P 1'
#
loop_
_entity.id
_entity.type
_entity.pdbx_description
1 polymer ?
#
loop_
_entity_poly.entity_id
_entity_poly.type
_entity_poly.pdbx_seq_one_letter_code
_entity_poly.pdbx_strand_id
1 'polypeptide(L)' 'MANGGVASFVKSAAIELKNGIRINAVSANIAEESLVKYGAFLKGFTPVPVDHIANAYIKSIEGSQTDQNYTIY' A
#
# COMPACT_ATOMS: atom_id res chain seq x y z
N MET A 1 -7.41 2.59 12.28
CA MET A 1 -7.42 1.25 12.93
C MET A 1 -7.37 0.11 11.93
N ALA A 2 -8.25 0.07 10.91
CA ALA A 2 -8.24 -1.01 9.90
C ALA A 2 -6.90 -1.22 9.19
N ASN A 3 -6.29 -0.16 8.64
CA ASN A 3 -5.04 -0.26 7.87
C ASN A 3 -3.87 -0.81 8.70
N GLY A 4 -3.77 -0.43 9.97
CA GLY A 4 -2.75 -0.98 10.89
C GLY A 4 -2.96 -2.47 11.14
N GLY A 5 -4.21 -2.92 11.24
CA GLY A 5 -4.54 -4.34 11.34
C GLY A 5 -4.11 -5.14 10.11
N VAL A 6 -4.37 -4.62 8.91
CA VAL A 6 -3.92 -5.24 7.64
C VAL A 6 -2.39 -5.30 7.56
N ALA A 7 -1.70 -4.20 7.88
CA ALA A 7 -0.23 -4.15 7.84
C ALA A 7 0.41 -5.18 8.79
N SER A 8 -0.10 -5.29 10.02
CA SER A 8 0.37 -6.29 10.98
C SER A 8 0.03 -7.72 10.56
N PHE A 9 -1.15 -7.95 9.99
CA PHE A 9 -1.53 -9.26 9.44
C PHE A 9 -0.59 -9.68 8.31
N VAL A 10 -0.33 -8.80 7.35
CA VAL A 10 0.61 -9.06 6.24
C VAL A 10 1.99 -9.43 6.78
N LYS A 11 2.50 -8.67 7.76
CA LYS A 11 3.80 -8.94 8.38
C LYS A 11 3.86 -10.32 9.02
N SER A 12 2.83 -10.70 9.78
CA SER A 12 2.78 -11.99 10.48
C SER A 12 2.52 -13.16 9.53
N ALA A 13 1.56 -13.04 8.62
CA ALA A 13 1.17 -14.12 7.71
C ALA A 13 2.31 -14.52 6.77
N ALA A 14 3.17 -13.56 6.38
CA ALA A 14 4.25 -13.79 5.43
C ALA A 14 5.22 -14.92 5.82
N ILE A 15 5.46 -15.15 7.13
CA ILE A 15 6.34 -16.23 7.60
C ILE A 15 5.65 -17.61 7.64
N GLU A 16 4.33 -17.64 7.55
CA GLU A 16 3.52 -18.88 7.59
C GLU A 16 3.15 -19.39 6.19
N LEU A 17 3.29 -18.54 5.16
CA LEU A 17 2.98 -18.89 3.77
C LEU A 17 3.93 -19.96 3.23
N LYS A 18 3.36 -20.92 2.51
CA LYS A 18 4.07 -22.05 1.89
C LYS A 18 4.01 -21.95 0.36
N ASN A 19 4.73 -22.82 -0.34
CA ASN A 19 4.72 -22.93 -1.81
C ASN A 19 5.19 -21.66 -2.54
N GLY A 20 6.07 -20.87 -1.92
CA GLY A 20 6.60 -19.64 -2.52
C GLY A 20 5.57 -18.50 -2.65
N ILE A 21 4.41 -18.61 -1.99
CA ILE A 21 3.41 -17.54 -1.96
C ILE A 21 3.96 -16.38 -1.14
N ARG A 22 3.78 -15.15 -1.64
CA ARG A 22 4.20 -13.90 -0.99
C ARG A 22 2.99 -13.03 -0.70
N ILE A 23 3.10 -12.19 0.31
CA ILE A 23 2.07 -11.20 0.66
C ILE A 23 2.75 -9.89 1.08
N ASN A 24 2.24 -8.76 0.58
CA ASN A 24 2.67 -7.41 0.91
C ASN A 24 1.45 -6.48 0.99
N ALA A 25 1.62 -5.30 1.60
CA ALA A 25 0.65 -4.21 1.64
C ALA A 25 1.18 -2.97 0.90
N VAL A 26 0.27 -2.19 0.32
CA VAL A 26 0.54 -0.85 -0.22
C VAL A 26 -0.28 0.16 0.58
N SER A 27 0.40 1.14 1.17
CA SER A 27 -0.19 2.23 1.94
C SER A 27 0.15 3.55 1.26
N ALA A 28 -0.77 4.05 0.46
CA ALA A 28 -0.60 5.31 -0.25
C ALA A 28 -1.31 6.47 0.47
N ASN A 29 -0.83 7.68 0.21
CA ASN A 29 -1.58 8.90 0.43
C ASN A 29 -2.78 8.98 -0.53
N ILE A 30 -3.57 10.04 -0.43
CA ILE A 30 -4.69 10.29 -1.34
C ILE A 30 -4.20 10.39 -2.80
N ALA A 31 -4.86 9.65 -3.68
CA ALA A 31 -4.62 9.76 -5.12
C ALA A 31 -5.11 11.12 -5.65
N GLU A 32 -4.38 11.71 -6.59
CA GLU A 32 -4.74 13.00 -7.21
C GLU A 32 -6.17 13.02 -7.77
N GLU A 33 -6.58 11.95 -8.46
CA GLU A 33 -7.89 11.76 -9.06
C GLU A 33 -9.02 11.72 -8.01
N SER A 34 -8.67 11.39 -6.77
CA SER A 34 -9.61 11.30 -5.65
C SER A 34 -9.80 12.62 -4.91
N LEU A 35 -9.00 13.65 -5.20
CA LEU A 35 -9.09 14.96 -4.52
C LEU A 35 -10.45 15.64 -4.72
N VAL A 36 -11.04 15.52 -5.92
CA VAL A 36 -12.35 16.14 -6.21
C VAL A 36 -13.41 15.67 -5.22
N LYS A 37 -13.33 14.41 -4.78
CA LYS A 37 -14.30 13.80 -3.88
C LYS A 37 -13.91 13.93 -2.40
N TYR A 38 -12.63 13.81 -2.07
CA TYR A 38 -12.17 13.67 -0.68
C TYR A 38 -11.30 14.81 -0.17
N GLY A 39 -10.88 15.75 -1.02
CA GLY A 39 -9.92 16.81 -0.66
C GLY A 39 -10.36 17.71 0.49
N ALA A 40 -11.68 17.89 0.70
CA ALA A 40 -12.20 18.66 1.82
C ALA A 40 -11.82 18.09 3.20
N PHE A 41 -11.62 16.77 3.30
CA PHE A 41 -11.21 16.08 4.53
C PHE A 41 -9.68 16.05 4.72
N LEU A 42 -8.91 16.39 3.68
CA LEU A 42 -7.46 16.15 3.60
C LEU A 42 -6.71 17.45 3.28
N LYS A 43 -7.12 18.56 3.89
CA LYS A 43 -6.46 19.86 3.71
C LYS A 43 -5.02 19.81 4.20
N GLY A 44 -4.09 20.28 3.37
CA GLY A 44 -2.66 20.30 3.68
C GLY A 44 -1.92 18.99 3.36
N PHE A 45 -2.61 17.96 2.84
CA PHE A 45 -1.97 16.77 2.31
C PHE A 45 -1.48 17.02 0.88
N THR A 46 -0.31 16.50 0.55
CA THR A 46 0.17 16.41 -0.83
C THR A 46 -0.38 15.14 -1.46
N PRO A 47 -1.26 15.22 -2.48
CA PRO A 47 -1.76 14.05 -3.17
C PRO A 47 -0.64 13.35 -3.95
N VAL A 48 -0.85 12.08 -4.28
CA VAL A 48 0.10 11.26 -5.02
C VAL A 48 -0.51 10.84 -6.37
N PRO A 49 0.21 10.97 -7.49
CA PRO A 49 -0.20 10.41 -8.79
C PRO A 49 -0.48 8.90 -8.72
N VAL A 50 -1.54 8.42 -9.36
CA VAL A 50 -1.94 7.00 -9.25
C VAL A 50 -0.91 6.03 -9.82
N ASP A 51 -0.12 6.45 -10.81
CA ASP A 51 0.95 5.64 -11.41
C ASP A 51 2.09 5.37 -10.41
N HIS A 52 2.41 6.32 -9.53
CA HIS A 52 3.35 6.12 -8.43
C HIS A 52 2.83 5.07 -7.43
N ILE A 53 1.53 5.07 -7.15
CA ILE A 53 0.87 4.05 -6.31
C ILE A 53 0.93 2.69 -7.02
N ALA A 54 0.63 2.65 -8.33
CA ALA A 54 0.67 1.43 -9.13
C ALA A 54 2.07 0.79 -9.17
N ASN A 55 3.13 1.59 -9.21
CA ASN A 55 4.51 1.08 -9.13
C ASN A 55 4.78 0.28 -7.86
N ALA A 56 4.14 0.58 -6.72
CA ALA A 56 4.27 -0.21 -5.50
C ALA A 56 3.63 -1.60 -5.63
N TYR A 57 2.49 -1.70 -6.34
CA TYR A 57 1.88 -2.99 -6.69
C TYR A 57 2.77 -3.78 -7.65
N ILE A 58 3.28 -3.14 -8.70
CA ILE A 58 4.21 -3.78 -9.65
C ILE A 58 5.45 -4.29 -8.93
N LYS A 59 6.05 -3.49 -8.04
CA LYS A 59 7.18 -3.90 -7.20
C LYS A 59 6.86 -5.13 -6.34
N SER A 60 5.66 -5.19 -5.77
CA SER A 60 5.20 -6.35 -5.00
C SER A 60 5.07 -7.60 -5.88
N ILE A 61 4.52 -7.47 -7.09
CA ILE A 61 4.23 -8.60 -7.99
C ILE A 61 5.52 -9.11 -8.65
N GLU A 62 6.27 -8.24 -9.30
CA GLU A 62 7.46 -8.56 -10.10
C GLU A 62 8.72 -8.76 -9.23
N GLY A 63 8.74 -8.18 -8.04
CA GLY A 63 9.82 -8.36 -7.08
C GLY A 63 9.74 -9.68 -6.31
N SER A 64 10.72 -9.92 -5.44
CA SER A 64 10.82 -11.14 -4.61
C SER A 64 10.56 -10.90 -3.12
N GLN A 65 10.19 -9.68 -2.73
CA GLN A 65 9.95 -9.32 -1.33
C GLN A 65 8.61 -9.86 -0.82
N THR A 66 8.54 -10.21 0.46
CA THR A 66 7.32 -10.56 1.20
C THR A 66 7.35 -9.78 2.52
N ASP A 67 6.21 -9.67 3.21
CA ASP A 67 6.07 -9.02 4.52
C ASP A 67 6.15 -7.48 4.53
N GLN A 68 6.20 -6.86 3.36
CA GLN A 68 6.41 -5.42 3.22
C GLN A 68 5.13 -4.62 3.38
N ASN A 69 5.26 -3.40 3.92
CA ASN A 69 4.26 -2.34 3.83
C ASN A 69 4.86 -1.17 3.05
N TYR A 70 4.60 -1.12 1.74
CA TYR A 70 5.12 -0.08 0.87
C TYR A 70 4.36 1.23 1.09
N THR A 71 5.04 2.24 1.63
CA THR A 71 4.47 3.57 1.88
C THR A 71 4.76 4.52 0.72
N ILE A 72 3.72 5.17 0.20
CA ILE A 72 3.82 6.19 -0.85
C ILE A 72 3.14 7.46 -0.35
N TYR A 73 3.92 8.39 0.23
CA TYR A 73 3.41 9.60 0.90
C TYR A 73 3.97 10.89 0.32
#